data_AF-F9PPB7-F1
#
_entry.id   AF-F9PPB7-F1
#
_cell.length_a   1.000
_cell.length_b   1.000
_cell.length_c   1.000
_cell.angle_alpha   90.00
_cell.angle_beta   90.00
_cell.angle_gamma   90.00
#
_symmetry.space_group_name_H-M   'P 1'
#
loop_
_entity.id
_entity.type
_entity.pdbx_description
1 polymer ?
#
loop_
_entity_poly.entity_id
_entity_poly.type
_entity_poly.pdbx_seq_one_letter_code
_entity_poly.pdbx_strand_id
1 'polypeptide(L)'
;MIISASALLVDSDFISNKPAVRAVADNYKMYSGWGSGRELPTQKTVSTLLGMAFYDAVCENKILREDIIDLGAIICGEEVGRENEDQILIYAVGGMPIEDVAWGYECYQKAIENNIGTKLNLWDSLNSMR
;
A
#
# COMPACT_ATOMS: atom_id res chain seq x y z
N MET A 1 15.04 -12.32 3.77
CA MET A 1 14.21 -11.71 4.86
C MET A 1 13.09 -10.84 4.25
N ILE A 2 11.90 -10.80 4.86
CA ILE A 2 10.82 -9.86 4.48
C ILE A 2 10.49 -8.99 5.69
N ILE A 3 10.46 -7.67 5.48
CA ILE A 3 10.02 -6.70 6.48
C ILE A 3 8.72 -6.09 5.94
N SER A 4 7.61 -6.40 6.60
CA SER A 4 6.31 -5.77 6.33
C SER A 4 5.77 -5.26 7.67
N ALA A 5 5.77 -3.94 7.82
CA ALA A 5 5.24 -3.24 8.97
C ALA A 5 4.51 -2.00 8.43
N SER A 6 3.37 -1.64 9.03
CA SER A 6 2.66 -0.44 8.59
C SER A 6 3.52 0.79 8.91
N ALA A 7 3.83 1.01 10.20
CA ALA A 7 4.63 2.12 10.67
C ALA A 7 6.03 1.66 11.10
N LEU A 8 7.06 2.17 10.41
CA LEU A 8 8.46 1.92 10.72
C LEU A 8 9.29 3.07 10.16
N LEU A 9 10.09 3.71 11.02
CA LEU A 9 11.08 4.69 10.57
C LEU A 9 12.28 3.95 10.01
N VAL A 10 12.68 4.30 8.79
CA VAL A 10 13.77 3.66 8.06
C VAL A 10 14.59 4.73 7.37
N ASP A 11 15.91 4.56 7.43
CA ASP A 11 16.86 5.45 6.77
C ASP A 11 16.85 5.22 5.25
N SER A 12 16.88 6.29 4.47
CA SER A 12 17.05 6.24 3.02
C SER A 12 18.31 5.48 2.60
N ASP A 13 19.38 5.52 3.41
CA ASP A 13 20.61 4.76 3.17
C ASP A 13 20.39 3.25 3.25
N PHE A 14 19.51 2.78 4.14
CA PHE A 14 19.12 1.37 4.18
C PHE A 14 18.33 0.97 2.92
N ILE A 15 17.38 1.80 2.51
CA ILE A 15 16.52 1.53 1.34
C ILE A 15 17.33 1.50 0.04
N SER A 16 18.34 2.36 -0.08
CA SER A 16 19.20 2.47 -1.27
C SER A 16 20.24 1.35 -1.42
N ASN A 17 20.36 0.44 -0.45
CA ASN A 17 21.35 -0.63 -0.47
C ASN A 17 20.98 -1.74 -1.48
N LYS A 18 21.13 -1.46 -2.77
CA LYS A 18 20.88 -2.38 -3.87
C LYS A 18 22.11 -3.20 -4.25
N PRO A 19 21.95 -4.46 -4.69
CA PRO A 19 20.69 -5.19 -4.88
C PRO A 19 20.19 -5.92 -3.61
N ALA A 20 20.79 -5.67 -2.46
CA ALA A 20 20.49 -6.39 -1.20
C ALA A 20 19.10 -6.05 -0.64
N VAL A 21 18.64 -4.81 -0.80
CA VAL A 21 17.32 -4.33 -0.38
C VAL A 21 16.47 -4.05 -1.61
N ARG A 22 15.23 -4.55 -1.59
CA ARG A 22 14.23 -4.35 -2.65
C ARG A 22 12.98 -3.71 -2.04
N ALA A 23 12.61 -2.54 -2.54
CA ALA A 23 11.46 -1.77 -2.09
C ALA A 23 10.21 -2.17 -2.89
N VAL A 24 9.18 -2.61 -2.18
CA VAL A 24 7.87 -2.95 -2.75
C VAL A 24 6.81 -2.11 -2.04
N ALA A 25 5.91 -1.48 -2.77
CA ALA A 25 4.79 -0.72 -2.23
C ALA A 25 3.47 -1.37 -2.62
N ASP A 26 2.42 -1.24 -1.80
CA ASP A 26 1.05 -1.55 -2.23
C ASP A 26 0.66 -0.73 -3.47
N ASN A 27 0.90 0.58 -3.42
CA ASN A 27 0.75 1.54 -4.51
C ASN A 27 1.56 2.81 -4.21
N TYR A 28 2.76 2.93 -4.76
CA TYR A 28 3.65 4.06 -4.53
C TYR A 28 3.03 5.42 -4.87
N LYS A 29 2.14 5.46 -5.88
CA LYS A 29 1.50 6.71 -6.31
C LYS A 29 0.74 7.36 -5.16
N MET A 30 0.15 6.57 -4.26
CA MET A 30 -0.52 7.06 -3.06
C MET A 30 0.42 7.86 -2.15
N TYR A 31 1.57 7.28 -1.78
CA TYR A 31 2.54 7.94 -0.92
C TYR A 31 3.14 9.19 -1.59
N SER A 32 3.41 9.13 -2.90
CA SER A 32 3.86 10.30 -3.64
C SER A 32 2.85 11.46 -3.62
N GLY A 33 1.56 11.13 -3.66
CA GLY A 33 0.49 12.10 -3.53
C GLY A 33 0.40 12.71 -2.13
N TRP A 34 0.64 11.92 -1.09
CA TRP A 34 0.65 12.41 0.30
C TRP A 34 1.86 13.31 0.60
N GLY A 35 3.03 12.95 0.08
CA GLY A 35 4.28 13.66 0.29
C GLY A 35 4.47 14.90 -0.58
N SER A 36 3.83 14.97 -1.76
CA SER A 36 4.00 16.08 -2.70
C SER A 36 3.77 17.46 -2.05
N GLY A 37 4.79 18.32 -2.10
CA GLY A 37 4.76 19.67 -1.55
C GLY A 37 4.90 19.75 -0.03
N ARG A 38 5.25 18.65 0.64
CA ARG A 38 5.53 18.60 2.08
C ARG A 38 7.02 18.76 2.36
N GLU A 39 7.34 19.20 3.56
CA GLU A 39 8.72 19.30 4.04
C GLU A 39 9.25 17.91 4.43
N LEU A 40 10.45 17.57 3.95
CA LEU A 40 11.17 16.36 4.33
C LEU A 40 11.73 16.49 5.77
N PRO A 41 11.83 15.38 6.53
CA PRO A 41 11.43 14.02 6.16
C PRO A 41 9.93 13.79 6.39
N THR A 42 9.22 13.35 5.34
CA THR A 42 7.78 13.13 5.40
C THR A 42 7.38 11.95 6.27
N GLN A 43 8.29 11.01 6.52
CA GLN A 43 8.09 9.92 7.47
C GLN A 43 7.83 10.39 8.92
N LYS A 44 8.13 11.67 9.24
CA LYS A 44 7.88 12.27 10.56
C LYS A 44 6.76 13.31 10.55
N THR A 45 6.50 13.94 9.41
CA THR A 45 5.60 15.10 9.30
C THR A 45 4.27 14.75 8.62
N VAL A 46 4.24 13.72 7.78
CA VAL A 46 3.04 13.27 7.06
C VAL A 46 2.51 11.99 7.68
N SER A 47 3.33 10.95 7.76
CA SER A 47 2.96 9.66 8.32
C SER A 47 4.19 8.80 8.57
N THR A 48 4.20 8.00 9.63
CA THR A 48 5.27 7.04 9.92
C THR A 48 5.17 5.76 9.09
N LEU A 49 4.23 5.72 8.13
CA LEU A 49 4.08 4.61 7.21
C LEU A 49 5.32 4.46 6.32
N LEU A 50 5.72 3.21 6.08
CA LEU A 50 6.96 2.88 5.39
C LEU A 50 7.06 3.48 3.97
N GLY A 51 5.93 3.64 3.30
CA GLY A 51 5.88 4.28 1.97
C GLY A 51 6.31 5.75 1.98
N MET A 52 6.22 6.44 3.11
CA MET A 52 6.78 7.79 3.24
C MET A 52 8.31 7.78 3.30
N ALA A 53 8.93 6.74 3.85
CA ALA A 53 10.38 6.58 3.79
C ALA A 53 10.86 6.32 2.34
N PHE A 54 10.07 5.59 1.54
CA PHE A 54 10.37 5.44 0.11
C PHE A 54 10.24 6.76 -0.64
N TYR A 55 9.20 7.55 -0.33
CA TYR A 55 9.04 8.88 -0.89
C TYR A 55 10.23 9.80 -0.54
N ASP A 56 10.63 9.83 0.73
CA ASP A 56 11.80 10.59 1.19
C ASP A 56 13.07 10.17 0.42
N ALA A 57 13.33 8.87 0.29
CA ALA A 57 14.50 8.34 -0.42
C ALA A 57 14.53 8.72 -1.92
N VAL A 58 13.36 8.80 -2.58
CA VAL A 58 13.25 9.30 -3.97
C VAL A 58 13.53 10.80 -4.02
N CYS A 59 12.94 11.60 -3.12
CA CYS A 59 13.15 13.04 -3.07
C CYS A 59 14.61 13.42 -2.75
N GLU A 60 15.29 12.60 -1.95
CA GLU A 60 16.71 12.74 -1.61
C GLU A 60 17.64 12.22 -2.73
N ASN A 61 17.11 11.71 -3.84
CA ASN A 61 17.85 11.09 -4.95
C ASN A 61 18.71 9.88 -4.53
N LYS A 62 18.33 9.18 -3.45
CA LYS A 62 19.00 7.96 -2.98
C LYS A 62 18.59 6.73 -3.79
N ILE A 63 17.36 6.74 -4.31
CA ILE A 63 16.82 5.76 -5.25
C ILE A 63 16.03 6.48 -6.34
N LEU A 64 15.81 5.82 -7.47
CA LEU A 64 14.90 6.28 -8.52
C LEU A 64 13.46 5.87 -8.20
N ARG A 65 12.46 6.52 -8.80
CA ARG A 65 11.05 6.09 -8.69
C ARG A 65 10.88 4.66 -9.20
N GLU A 66 11.56 4.33 -10.29
CA GLU A 66 11.47 3.05 -10.99
C GLU A 66 12.05 1.90 -10.16
N ASP A 67 12.78 2.24 -9.10
CA ASP A 67 13.35 1.27 -8.16
C ASP A 67 12.33 0.69 -7.19
N ILE A 68 11.15 1.30 -7.10
CA ILE A 68 10.05 0.91 -6.22
C ILE A 68 9.01 0.18 -7.06
N ILE A 69 8.76 -1.08 -6.68
CA ILE A 69 7.84 -1.96 -7.40
C ILE A 69 6.48 -1.93 -6.72
N ASP A 70 5.43 -1.70 -7.49
CA ASP A 70 4.06 -1.80 -6.99
C ASP A 70 3.65 -3.29 -6.91
N LEU A 71 3.04 -3.70 -5.81
CA LEU A 71 2.64 -5.09 -5.56
C LEU A 71 1.72 -5.62 -6.67
N GLY A 72 0.88 -4.75 -7.24
CA GLY A 72 0.02 -5.09 -8.37
C GLY A 72 0.80 -5.63 -9.59
N ALA A 73 1.97 -5.05 -9.90
CA ALA A 73 2.81 -5.52 -11.01
C ALA A 73 3.35 -6.94 -10.75
N ILE A 74 3.69 -7.25 -9.49
CA ILE A 74 4.11 -8.59 -9.08
C ILE A 74 2.96 -9.59 -9.20
N ILE A 75 1.77 -9.22 -8.72
CA ILE A 75 0.57 -10.08 -8.77
C ILE A 75 0.16 -10.38 -10.22
N CYS A 76 0.26 -9.39 -11.11
CA CYS A 76 -0.05 -9.53 -12.53
C CYS A 76 1.05 -10.25 -13.33
N GLY A 77 2.20 -10.55 -12.74
CA GLY A 77 3.34 -11.20 -13.41
C GLY A 77 4.14 -10.26 -14.34
N GLU A 78 3.96 -8.95 -14.21
CA GLU A 78 4.71 -7.93 -14.95
C GLU A 78 6.10 -7.73 -14.35
N GLU A 79 6.24 -7.94 -13.03
CA GLU A 79 7.49 -7.85 -12.29
C GLU A 79 7.71 -9.10 -11.43
N VAL A 80 8.98 -9.40 -11.14
CA VAL A 80 9.35 -10.47 -10.20
C VAL A 80 9.39 -9.92 -8.77
N GLY A 81 8.81 -10.69 -7.84
CA GLY A 81 8.84 -10.35 -6.42
C GLY A 81 10.23 -10.50 -5.81
N ARG A 82 10.51 -11.67 -5.24
CA ARG A 82 11.86 -12.04 -4.74
C ARG A 82 12.68 -12.65 -5.88
N GLU A 83 13.92 -12.20 -6.04
CA GLU A 83 14.84 -12.74 -7.06
C GLU A 83 15.84 -13.74 -6.47
N ASN A 84 16.20 -13.61 -5.18
CA ASN A 84 17.05 -14.56 -4.46
C ASN A 84 16.79 -14.59 -2.95
N GLU A 85 17.35 -15.58 -2.25
CA GLU A 85 17.14 -15.81 -0.81
C GLU A 85 17.84 -14.78 0.10
N ASP A 86 18.96 -14.22 -0.34
CA ASP A 86 19.75 -13.27 0.44
C ASP A 86 19.13 -11.87 0.46
N GLN A 87 18.20 -11.58 -0.45
CA GLN A 87 17.50 -10.30 -0.52
C GLN A 87 16.66 -10.00 0.74
N ILE A 88 16.68 -8.74 1.13
CA ILE A 88 15.73 -8.14 2.05
C ILE A 88 14.64 -7.48 1.20
N LEU A 89 13.41 -7.99 1.28
CA LEU A 89 12.27 -7.26 0.73
C LEU A 89 11.68 -6.38 1.83
N ILE A 90 11.55 -5.10 1.54
CA ILE A 90 10.86 -4.15 2.40
C ILE A 90 9.55 -3.76 1.72
N TYR A 91 8.44 -4.16 2.34
CA TYR A 91 7.10 -4.02 1.78
C TYR A 91 6.30 -2.97 2.54
N ALA A 92 6.05 -1.83 1.88
CA ALA A 92 5.22 -0.75 2.40
C ALA A 92 3.73 -1.03 2.17
N VAL A 93 2.98 -1.06 3.26
CA VAL A 93 1.52 -1.23 3.28
C VAL A 93 0.90 -0.03 3.98
N GLY A 94 0.21 0.80 3.22
CA GLY A 94 -0.58 1.93 3.70
C GLY A 94 -2.05 1.56 3.85
N GLY A 95 -2.49 0.54 3.12
CA GLY A 95 -3.87 0.11 3.05
C GLY A 95 -4.59 0.88 1.96
N MET A 96 -5.25 0.14 1.06
CA MET A 96 -6.01 0.75 -0.03
C MET A 96 -7.49 0.43 0.14
N PRO A 97 -8.41 1.41 0.01
CA PRO A 97 -9.85 1.16 0.13
C PRO A 97 -10.39 0.10 -0.84
N ILE A 98 -9.68 -0.15 -1.95
CA ILE A 98 -10.02 -1.23 -2.89
C ILE A 98 -9.92 -2.62 -2.25
N GLU A 99 -9.00 -2.81 -1.30
CA GLU A 99 -8.83 -4.06 -0.55
C GLU A 99 -10.07 -4.33 0.31
N ASP A 100 -10.56 -3.32 1.02
CA ASP A 100 -11.77 -3.40 1.83
C ASP A 100 -13.02 -3.67 0.99
N VAL A 101 -13.17 -2.98 -0.15
CA VAL A 101 -14.32 -3.16 -1.04
C VAL A 101 -14.31 -4.54 -1.69
N ALA A 102 -13.15 -5.00 -2.18
CA ALA A 102 -13.02 -6.33 -2.78
C ALA A 102 -13.32 -7.43 -1.75
N TRP A 103 -12.72 -7.35 -0.56
CA TRP A 103 -12.96 -8.33 0.50
C TRP A 103 -14.39 -8.29 1.04
N GLY A 104 -14.96 -7.08 1.15
CA GLY A 104 -16.36 -6.88 1.53
C GLY A 104 -17.31 -7.52 0.52
N TYR A 105 -17.01 -7.41 -0.78
CA TYR A 105 -17.80 -8.06 -1.83
C TYR A 105 -17.73 -9.59 -1.75
N GLU A 106 -16.55 -10.18 -1.57
CA GLU A 106 -16.39 -11.63 -1.38
C GLU A 106 -17.17 -12.14 -0.16
N CYS A 107 -17.03 -11.46 0.98
CA CYS A 107 -17.80 -11.76 2.19
C CYS A 107 -19.31 -11.66 1.94
N TYR A 108 -19.76 -10.62 1.23
CA TYR A 108 -21.16 -10.39 0.90
C TYR A 108 -21.72 -11.50 0.00
N GLN A 109 -21.01 -11.89 -1.07
CA GLN A 109 -21.43 -13.00 -1.94
C GLN A 109 -21.56 -14.29 -1.13
N LYS A 110 -20.60 -14.55 -0.24
CA LYS A 110 -20.65 -15.75 0.60
C LYS A 110 -21.82 -15.74 1.57
N ALA A 111 -22.17 -14.59 2.13
CA ALA A 111 -23.34 -14.45 2.99
C ALA A 111 -24.65 -14.73 2.23
N ILE A 112 -24.77 -14.25 0.98
CA ILE A 112 -25.92 -14.54 0.11
C ILE A 112 -26.06 -16.04 -0.17
N GLU A 113 -24.98 -16.72 -0.56
CA GLU A 113 -24.98 -18.17 -0.83
C GLU A 113 -25.42 -19.02 0.38
N ASN A 114 -25.04 -18.59 1.59
CA ASN A 114 -25.33 -19.31 2.83
C ASN A 114 -26.58 -18.80 3.55
N ASN A 115 -27.34 -17.89 2.93
CA ASN A 115 -28.53 -17.27 3.50
C ASN A 115 -28.28 -16.63 4.89
N ILE A 116 -27.16 -15.92 5.02
CA ILE A 116 -26.73 -15.20 6.23
C ILE A 116 -27.00 -13.70 6.06
N GLY A 117 -27.57 -13.06 7.08
CA GLY A 117 -27.76 -11.61 7.16
C GLY A 117 -29.23 -11.18 7.18
N THR A 118 -29.46 -9.86 7.17
CA THR A 118 -30.79 -9.25 7.24
C THR A 118 -30.96 -8.27 6.09
N LYS A 119 -32.02 -8.43 5.29
CA LYS A 119 -32.39 -7.44 4.28
C LYS A 119 -33.00 -6.21 4.96
N LEU A 120 -32.47 -5.05 4.63
CA LEU A 120 -32.97 -3.77 5.12
C LEU A 120 -33.59 -3.00 3.96
N ASN A 121 -34.67 -2.28 4.23
CA ASN A 121 -35.20 -1.29 3.30
C ASN A 121 -34.32 -0.05 3.36
N LEU A 122 -33.91 0.49 2.22
CA LEU A 122 -33.14 1.73 2.16
C LEU A 122 -33.98 2.95 2.59
N TRP A 123 -35.29 2.90 2.35
CA TRP A 123 -36.28 3.90 2.78
C TRP A 123 -37.66 3.24 2.99
N ASP A 124 -38.52 3.86 3.80
CA ASP A 124 -39.89 3.38 4.06
C ASP A 124 -40.84 3.62 2.87
N SER A 125 -40.64 4.73 2.14
CA SER A 125 -41.37 5.03 0.90
C SER A 125 -40.60 6.03 0.04
N LEU A 126 -40.81 6.04 -1.28
CA LEU A 126 -40.15 6.98 -2.21
C LEU A 126 -40.34 8.47 -1.84
N ASN A 127 -41.37 8.81 -1.06
CA ASN A 127 -41.69 10.19 -0.67
C ASN A 127 -41.01 10.64 0.63
N SER A 128 -40.31 9.77 1.36
CA SER A 128 -39.65 10.12 2.63
C SER A 128 -38.31 10.84 2.46
N MET A 129 -37.91 11.19 1.23
CA MET A 129 -36.71 11.98 0.92
C MET A 129 -36.96 13.50 0.81
N ARG A 130 -38.15 13.99 1.16
CA ARG A 130 -38.45 15.43 1.16
C ARG A 130 -38.24 16.08 2.52
#